data_AF-A0A6B9FP99-F1
#
_entry.id   AF-A0A6B9FP99-F1
#
_cell.length_a   1.000
_cell.length_b   1.000
_cell.length_c   1.000
_cell.angle_alpha   90.00
_cell.angle_beta   90.00
_cell.angle_gamma   90.00
#
_symmetry.space_group_name_H-M   'P 1'
#
loop_
_entity.id
_entity.type
_entity.pdbx_description
1 polymer ?
#
loop_
_entity_poly.entity_id
_entity_poly.type
_entity_poly.pdbx_seq_one_letter_code
_entity_poly.pdbx_strand_id
1 'polypeptide(L)'
;MPLRKPSRLHGARPASRSTSRLSPSLAGSVVLGLTVSLAPAAGRAQPDPGATIAWHCYRNAVATVLATDKMDSAGTRFLVRASTTDPKTDCAVGQRPGDRVLGDDGPRDETAHVNVELVRTFLIVDDGTGPDRTLVIYEVPTARKLLEAGYSVQGGCNPASGCRSEEFSLDDKGLTFWRQVADTPTPKNCPGYAGFMKSTGSAAIEERSIFTFAARTVAGLGKTRCTARQ
;
A
#
# COMPACT_ATOMS: atom_id res chain seq x y z
N MET A 1 26.60 30.27 41.51
CA MET A 1 26.12 31.39 40.67
C MET A 1 25.00 30.88 39.75
N PRO A 2 23.98 31.69 39.45
CA PRO A 2 22.62 31.40 39.93
C PRO A 2 21.66 30.78 38.90
N LEU A 3 20.65 30.13 39.48
CA LEU A 3 19.35 29.76 38.92
C LEU A 3 18.70 30.87 38.08
N ARG A 4 18.17 30.51 36.90
CA ARG A 4 17.04 31.22 36.28
C ARG A 4 15.94 30.23 35.90
N LYS A 5 14.79 30.44 36.53
CA LYS A 5 13.47 29.86 36.22
C LYS A 5 12.56 31.05 35.81
N PRO A 6 11.32 30.84 35.35
CA PRO A 6 10.92 30.99 33.95
C PRO A 6 9.97 32.18 33.69
N SER A 7 9.91 32.66 32.46
CA SER A 7 8.86 33.60 32.02
C SER A 7 7.68 32.85 31.43
N ARG A 8 6.57 32.84 32.19
CA ARG A 8 5.22 32.62 31.66
C ARG A 8 4.78 33.88 30.91
N LEU A 9 4.19 33.73 29.74
CA LEU A 9 3.27 34.73 29.19
C LEU A 9 2.02 34.02 28.68
N HIS A 10 0.91 34.40 29.30
CA HIS A 10 -0.45 34.00 28.99
C HIS A 10 -0.89 34.62 27.66
N GLY A 11 -1.58 33.83 26.84
CA GLY A 11 -2.29 34.30 25.66
C GLY A 11 -3.56 33.48 25.47
N ALA A 12 -4.56 33.74 26.30
CA ALA A 12 -5.91 33.24 26.09
C ALA A 12 -6.56 34.02 24.92
N ARG A 13 -7.10 33.31 23.93
CA ARG A 13 -8.02 33.90 22.94
C ARG A 13 -9.41 33.28 23.09
N PRO A 14 -10.48 34.09 22.97
CA PRO A 14 -11.83 33.69 23.35
C PRO A 14 -12.53 32.83 22.31
N ALA A 15 -13.47 32.03 22.82
CA ALA A 15 -14.41 31.21 22.09
C ALA A 15 -15.37 32.08 21.25
N SER A 16 -15.48 31.76 19.96
CA SER A 16 -16.58 32.20 19.11
C SER A 16 -17.71 31.18 19.21
N ARG A 17 -18.80 31.55 19.89
CA ARG A 17 -20.10 30.89 19.81
C ARG A 17 -20.83 31.42 18.58
N SER A 18 -21.04 30.59 17.58
CA SER A 18 -22.03 30.86 16.54
C SER A 18 -23.31 30.12 16.87
N THR A 19 -24.31 30.86 17.35
CA THR A 19 -25.68 30.39 17.52
C THR A 19 -26.49 30.88 16.32
N SER A 20 -26.90 29.96 15.44
CA SER A 20 -27.92 30.22 14.42
C SER A 20 -29.16 29.41 14.76
N ARG A 21 -30.23 30.15 15.07
CA ARG A 21 -31.58 29.66 15.35
C ARG A 21 -32.35 29.40 14.03
N LEU A 22 -33.26 28.44 14.12
CA LEU A 22 -34.61 28.38 13.53
C LEU A 22 -34.78 28.54 12.01
N SER A 23 -35.33 27.51 11.36
CA SER A 23 -36.73 27.53 10.88
C SER A 23 -37.20 26.16 10.38
N PRO A 24 -38.45 25.76 10.64
CA PRO A 24 -39.12 24.62 10.02
C PRO A 24 -39.95 25.07 8.82
N SER A 25 -39.95 24.33 7.71
CA SER A 25 -41.11 24.33 6.80
C SER A 25 -41.03 23.31 5.67
N LEU A 26 -42.24 22.84 5.36
CA LEU A 26 -42.74 22.32 4.09
C LEU A 26 -42.39 20.87 3.74
N ALA A 27 -43.31 20.02 4.20
CA ALA A 27 -43.72 18.80 3.51
C ALA A 27 -44.07 19.14 2.05
N GLY A 28 -43.31 18.57 1.12
CA GLY A 28 -43.64 18.50 -0.29
C GLY A 28 -43.61 17.03 -0.71
N SER A 29 -44.80 16.44 -0.87
CA SER A 29 -44.96 15.13 -1.50
C SER A 29 -44.62 15.25 -2.98
N VAL A 30 -43.45 14.75 -3.39
CA VAL A 30 -43.09 14.59 -4.79
C VAL A 30 -43.39 13.14 -5.18
N VAL A 31 -44.42 12.99 -6.02
CA VAL A 31 -44.70 11.75 -6.75
C VAL A 31 -43.65 11.63 -7.85
N LEU A 32 -42.62 10.82 -7.63
CA LEU A 32 -41.65 10.45 -8.66
C LEU A 32 -42.20 9.27 -9.46
N GLY A 33 -42.58 9.56 -10.72
CA GLY A 33 -42.89 8.53 -11.70
C GLY A 33 -41.66 7.65 -11.98
N LEU A 34 -41.87 6.34 -11.93
CA LEU A 34 -40.90 5.37 -12.43
C LEU A 34 -40.84 5.46 -13.96
N THR A 35 -39.80 6.12 -14.48
CA THR A 35 -39.36 5.90 -15.86
C THR A 35 -38.27 4.84 -15.83
N VAL A 36 -38.59 3.63 -16.29
CA VAL A 36 -37.62 2.57 -16.54
C VAL A 36 -36.86 2.91 -17.81
N SER A 37 -35.76 3.66 -17.67
CA SER A 37 -34.82 3.90 -18.75
C SER A 37 -33.88 2.69 -18.86
N LEU A 38 -34.08 1.84 -19.88
CA LEU A 38 -33.06 0.87 -20.29
C LEU A 38 -31.84 1.65 -20.80
N ALA A 39 -30.81 1.78 -19.98
CA ALA A 39 -29.52 2.28 -20.43
C ALA A 39 -28.85 1.23 -21.33
N PRO A 40 -28.28 1.61 -22.48
CA PRO A 40 -27.49 0.71 -23.30
C PRO A 40 -26.29 0.24 -22.47
N ALA A 41 -26.09 -1.08 -22.42
CA ALA A 41 -24.91 -1.68 -21.82
C ALA A 41 -23.67 -1.04 -22.44
N ALA A 42 -22.89 -0.32 -21.63
CA ALA A 42 -21.61 0.22 -22.04
C ALA A 42 -20.73 -0.95 -22.47
N GLY A 43 -20.60 -1.14 -23.79
CA GLY A 43 -19.69 -2.11 -24.37
C GLY A 43 -18.29 -1.78 -23.88
N ARG A 44 -17.67 -2.73 -23.16
CA ARG A 44 -16.25 -2.65 -22.81
C ARG A 44 -15.49 -2.48 -24.13
N ALA A 45 -14.79 -1.35 -24.27
CA ALA A 45 -13.94 -1.10 -25.42
C ALA A 45 -12.95 -2.27 -25.55
N GLN A 46 -12.99 -2.92 -26.71
CA GLN A 46 -12.09 -4.03 -27.00
C GLN A 46 -10.66 -3.45 -27.08
N PRO A 47 -9.68 -3.98 -26.34
CA PRO A 47 -8.33 -3.45 -26.34
C PRO A 47 -7.75 -3.50 -27.76
N ASP A 48 -7.06 -2.42 -28.14
CA ASP A 48 -6.40 -2.30 -29.45
C ASP A 48 -5.36 -3.43 -29.58
N PRO A 49 -5.49 -4.35 -30.56
CA PRO A 49 -4.54 -5.44 -30.77
C PRO A 49 -3.12 -4.95 -31.14
N GLY A 50 -2.91 -3.65 -31.38
CA GLY A 50 -1.61 -3.03 -31.61
C GLY A 50 -0.88 -2.51 -30.37
N ALA A 51 -1.47 -2.57 -29.17
CA ALA A 51 -0.83 -2.05 -27.96
C ALA A 51 0.43 -2.85 -27.60
N THR A 52 1.60 -2.21 -27.71
CA THR A 52 2.87 -2.82 -27.31
C THR A 52 2.94 -2.84 -25.79
N ILE A 53 3.06 -4.02 -25.20
CA ILE A 53 3.20 -4.18 -23.74
C ILE A 53 4.52 -3.51 -23.30
N ALA A 54 4.42 -2.45 -22.50
CA ALA A 54 5.59 -1.74 -21.99
C ALA A 54 6.23 -2.53 -20.84
N TRP A 55 7.54 -2.75 -20.92
CA TRP A 55 8.33 -3.39 -19.87
C TRP A 55 9.28 -2.39 -19.22
N HIS A 56 9.28 -2.35 -17.89
CA HIS A 56 10.26 -1.66 -17.09
C HIS A 56 11.38 -2.62 -16.70
N CYS A 57 12.64 -2.18 -16.79
CA CYS A 57 13.80 -2.96 -16.36
C CYS A 57 14.45 -2.31 -15.14
N TYR A 58 14.36 -2.97 -13.98
CA TYR A 58 15.07 -2.60 -12.77
C TYR A 58 16.26 -3.53 -12.59
N ARG A 59 17.46 -2.99 -12.33
CA ARG A 59 18.68 -3.80 -12.26
C ARG A 59 19.62 -3.28 -11.18
N ASN A 60 20.34 -4.22 -10.56
CA ASN A 60 21.53 -3.92 -9.78
C ASN A 60 22.63 -4.96 -10.06
N ALA A 61 23.61 -5.10 -9.18
CA ALA A 61 24.73 -6.02 -9.38
C ALA A 61 24.34 -7.51 -9.21
N VAL A 62 23.21 -7.81 -8.57
CA VAL A 62 22.82 -9.19 -8.20
C VAL A 62 21.61 -9.68 -8.99
N ALA A 63 20.64 -8.80 -9.25
CA ALA A 63 19.39 -9.18 -9.87
C ALA A 63 18.85 -8.14 -10.86
N THR A 64 18.16 -8.67 -11.86
CA THR A 64 17.37 -7.91 -12.83
C THR A 64 15.91 -8.32 -12.68
N VAL A 65 15.05 -7.32 -12.61
CA VAL A 65 13.60 -7.45 -12.50
C VAL A 65 12.97 -6.73 -13.69
N LEU A 66 12.36 -7.51 -14.58
CA LEU A 66 11.53 -6.97 -15.64
C LEU A 66 10.09 -6.92 -15.12
N ALA A 67 9.44 -5.78 -15.24
CA ALA A 67 8.10 -5.55 -14.74
C ALA A 67 7.20 -5.06 -15.86
N THR A 68 5.98 -5.58 -15.94
CA THR A 68 4.97 -5.08 -16.88
C THR A 68 3.60 -5.17 -16.26
N ASP A 69 2.74 -4.20 -16.57
CA ASP A 69 1.37 -4.22 -16.11
C ASP A 69 0.61 -5.38 -16.73
N LYS A 70 -0.26 -6.01 -15.95
CA LYS A 70 -1.15 -7.05 -16.44
C LYS A 70 -2.21 -6.41 -17.34
N MET A 71 -2.52 -7.05 -18.47
CA MET A 71 -3.46 -6.52 -19.45
C MET A 71 -4.93 -6.82 -19.11
N ASP A 72 -5.17 -7.90 -18.37
CA ASP A 72 -6.49 -8.45 -18.08
C ASP A 72 -6.86 -8.43 -16.58
N SER A 73 -5.97 -7.91 -15.74
CA SER A 73 -6.13 -7.83 -14.28
C SER A 73 -5.31 -6.69 -13.69
N ALA A 74 -5.48 -6.39 -12.40
CA ALA A 74 -4.72 -5.34 -11.74
C ALA A 74 -3.31 -5.81 -11.33
N GLY A 75 -2.38 -4.86 -11.29
CA GLY A 75 -1.00 -5.08 -10.85
C GLY A 75 -0.05 -5.44 -11.98
N THR A 76 1.10 -5.98 -11.58
CA THR A 76 2.31 -6.10 -12.39
C THR A 76 2.77 -7.56 -12.38
N ARG A 77 3.13 -8.07 -13.54
CA ARG A 77 3.88 -9.31 -13.72
C ARG A 77 5.37 -9.00 -13.65
N PHE A 78 6.12 -9.84 -12.93
CA PHE A 78 7.57 -9.73 -12.85
C PHE A 78 8.27 -10.95 -13.45
N LEU A 79 9.35 -10.70 -14.20
CA LEU A 79 10.37 -11.70 -14.50
C LEU A 79 11.64 -11.33 -13.72
N VAL A 80 12.01 -12.19 -12.79
CA VAL A 80 13.17 -12.03 -11.92
C VAL A 80 14.28 -12.98 -12.37
N ARG A 81 15.49 -12.45 -12.53
CA ARG A 81 16.67 -13.23 -12.94
C ARG A 81 17.94 -12.69 -12.33
N ALA A 82 19.00 -13.50 -12.32
CA ALA A 82 20.33 -13.04 -11.95
C ALA A 82 20.83 -12.00 -12.97
N SER A 83 21.49 -10.95 -12.49
CA SER A 83 22.13 -9.99 -13.39
C SER A 83 23.40 -10.55 -14.01
N THR A 84 23.64 -10.19 -15.26
CA THR A 84 24.90 -10.44 -15.97
C THR A 84 25.72 -9.15 -16.04
N THR A 85 26.90 -9.20 -16.63
CA THR A 85 27.70 -7.99 -16.89
C THR A 85 27.16 -7.15 -18.05
N ASP A 86 26.23 -7.68 -18.86
CA ASP A 86 25.66 -7.00 -20.02
C ASP A 86 24.23 -6.50 -19.73
N PRO A 87 24.02 -5.19 -19.54
CA PRO A 87 22.70 -4.61 -19.29
C PRO A 87 21.71 -4.84 -20.44
N LYS A 88 22.18 -4.90 -21.70
CA LYS A 88 21.28 -5.10 -22.85
C LYS A 88 20.70 -6.50 -22.81
N THR A 89 21.55 -7.49 -22.53
CA THR A 89 21.11 -8.86 -22.30
C THR A 89 20.18 -8.93 -21.09
N ASP A 90 20.50 -8.32 -19.97
CA ASP A 90 19.65 -8.37 -18.78
C ASP A 90 18.23 -7.83 -19.02
N CYS A 91 18.14 -6.68 -19.70
CA CYS A 91 16.88 -5.98 -19.96
C CYS A 91 16.10 -6.51 -21.17
N ALA A 92 16.60 -7.52 -21.88
CA ALA A 92 15.86 -8.12 -22.99
C ALA A 92 14.61 -8.86 -22.48
N VAL A 93 13.47 -8.51 -23.07
CA VAL A 93 12.16 -9.07 -22.77
C VAL A 93 12.06 -10.47 -23.36
N GLY A 94 11.64 -11.42 -22.53
CA GLY A 94 11.52 -12.84 -22.89
C GLY A 94 12.01 -13.70 -21.74
N GLN A 95 11.20 -14.67 -21.32
CA GLN A 95 11.54 -15.58 -20.24
C GLN A 95 12.67 -16.52 -20.65
N ARG A 96 13.62 -16.75 -19.75
CA ARG A 96 14.79 -17.61 -19.94
C ARG A 96 14.73 -18.82 -19.00
N PRO A 97 15.49 -19.88 -19.31
CA PRO A 97 15.76 -20.92 -18.33
C PRO A 97 16.32 -20.32 -17.03
N GLY A 98 15.69 -20.64 -15.90
CA GLY A 98 16.10 -20.15 -14.58
C GLY A 98 15.42 -18.85 -14.12
N ASP A 99 14.71 -18.14 -15.01
CA ASP A 99 13.89 -17.00 -14.60
C ASP A 99 12.77 -17.44 -13.65
N ARG A 100 12.43 -16.55 -12.73
CA ARG A 100 11.28 -16.69 -11.83
C ARG A 100 10.20 -15.69 -12.23
N VAL A 101 8.97 -16.16 -12.31
CA VAL A 101 7.80 -15.33 -12.56
C VAL A 101 7.14 -15.02 -11.22
N LEU A 102 6.82 -13.76 -10.95
CA LEU A 102 6.03 -13.34 -9.79
C LEU A 102 4.78 -12.60 -10.26
N GLY A 103 3.70 -12.70 -9.48
CA GLY A 103 2.42 -12.05 -9.80
C GLY A 103 1.59 -12.81 -10.84
N ASP A 104 1.94 -14.06 -11.12
CA ASP A 104 1.17 -14.97 -11.98
C ASP A 104 0.78 -16.25 -11.22
N ASP A 105 0.98 -16.25 -9.90
CA ASP A 105 0.96 -17.40 -8.99
C ASP A 105 -0.34 -17.54 -8.18
N GLY A 106 -1.29 -16.61 -8.35
CA GLY A 106 -2.62 -16.66 -7.72
C GLY A 106 -3.76 -16.80 -8.74
N PRO A 107 -5.02 -16.98 -8.29
CA PRO A 107 -6.19 -16.73 -9.12
C PRO A 107 -6.04 -15.36 -9.79
N ARG A 108 -6.44 -15.24 -11.07
CA ARG A 108 -6.17 -14.06 -11.94
C ARG A 108 -6.54 -12.71 -11.32
N ASP A 109 -7.40 -12.70 -10.29
CA ASP A 109 -8.00 -11.49 -9.74
C ASP A 109 -7.55 -11.14 -8.30
N GLU A 110 -6.68 -11.95 -7.67
CA GLU A 110 -6.35 -11.77 -6.24
C GLU A 110 -4.99 -11.12 -5.97
N THR A 111 -4.05 -11.19 -6.92
CA THR A 111 -2.71 -10.60 -6.76
C THR A 111 -2.57 -9.34 -7.60
N ALA A 112 -2.35 -8.22 -6.93
CA ALA A 112 -2.15 -6.91 -7.55
C ALA A 112 -0.82 -6.34 -7.11
N HIS A 113 0.24 -7.10 -7.37
CA HIS A 113 1.60 -6.68 -7.10
C HIS A 113 1.93 -5.38 -7.84
N VAL A 114 2.49 -4.42 -7.15
CA VAL A 114 3.04 -3.18 -7.71
C VAL A 114 4.47 -3.05 -7.20
N ASN A 115 5.40 -2.74 -8.11
CA ASN A 115 6.79 -2.52 -7.73
C ASN A 115 6.90 -1.34 -6.76
N VAL A 116 7.50 -1.56 -5.60
CA VAL A 116 7.97 -0.47 -4.75
C VAL A 116 9.42 -0.19 -5.08
N GLU A 117 10.29 -1.18 -4.90
CA GLU A 117 11.73 -0.99 -5.10
C GLU A 117 12.53 -2.28 -5.21
N LEU A 118 13.61 -2.21 -5.99
CA LEU A 118 14.68 -3.20 -6.00
C LEU A 118 15.89 -2.64 -5.25
N VAL A 119 16.16 -3.16 -4.05
CA VAL A 119 17.26 -2.72 -3.19
C VAL A 119 18.12 -3.91 -2.76
N ARG A 120 19.43 -3.85 -3.05
CA ARG A 120 20.37 -4.96 -2.78
C ARG A 120 19.85 -6.29 -3.37
N THR A 121 19.55 -7.28 -2.54
CA THR A 121 18.99 -8.58 -2.96
C THR A 121 17.50 -8.69 -2.63
N PHE A 122 16.79 -7.57 -2.46
CA PHE A 122 15.39 -7.55 -2.07
C PHE A 122 14.55 -6.81 -3.10
N LEU A 123 13.49 -7.47 -3.56
CA LEU A 123 12.41 -6.85 -4.31
C LEU A 123 11.25 -6.60 -3.34
N ILE A 124 10.93 -5.34 -3.11
CA ILE A 124 9.84 -4.89 -2.26
C ILE A 124 8.63 -4.62 -3.16
N VAL A 125 7.53 -5.28 -2.82
CA VAL A 125 6.30 -5.29 -3.60
C VAL A 125 5.15 -4.90 -2.69
N ASP A 126 4.26 -4.11 -3.25
CA ASP A 126 3.01 -3.69 -2.66
C ASP A 126 1.89 -4.45 -3.33
N ASP A 127 1.20 -5.31 -2.59
CA ASP A 127 0.18 -6.20 -3.12
C ASP A 127 -1.22 -5.76 -2.66
N GLY A 128 -2.14 -5.68 -3.61
CA GLY A 128 -3.54 -5.33 -3.38
C GLY A 128 -3.95 -3.98 -3.97
N THR A 129 -5.21 -3.92 -4.41
CA THR A 129 -5.85 -2.74 -5.04
C THR A 129 -6.71 -1.92 -4.08
N GLY A 130 -6.91 -2.40 -2.85
CA GLY A 130 -7.77 -1.79 -1.84
C GLY A 130 -7.01 -1.11 -0.69
N PRO A 131 -7.71 -0.69 0.38
CA PRO A 131 -7.06 -0.21 1.60
C PRO A 131 -6.37 -1.35 2.38
N ASP A 132 -6.76 -2.59 2.11
CA ASP A 132 -6.20 -3.79 2.71
C ASP A 132 -5.02 -4.28 1.88
N ARG A 133 -3.91 -3.56 2.03
CA ARG A 133 -2.67 -3.79 1.29
C ARG A 133 -1.74 -4.72 2.05
N THR A 134 -1.01 -5.52 1.30
CA THR A 134 -0.01 -6.46 1.81
C THR A 134 1.35 -6.05 1.30
N LEU A 135 2.31 -5.93 2.21
CA LEU A 135 3.71 -5.73 1.86
C LEU A 135 4.36 -7.09 1.67
N VAL A 136 4.95 -7.31 0.51
CA VAL A 136 5.66 -8.54 0.17
C VAL A 136 7.12 -8.22 -0.09
N ILE A 137 8.03 -8.99 0.51
CA ILE A 137 9.47 -8.86 0.26
C ILE A 137 9.99 -10.19 -0.26
N TYR A 138 10.55 -10.15 -1.47
CA TYR A 138 11.22 -11.29 -2.08
C TYR A 138 12.73 -11.12 -2.00
N GLU A 139 13.45 -12.20 -1.72
CA GLU A 139 14.87 -12.31 -2.02
C GLU A 139 15.07 -12.60 -3.51
N VAL A 140 15.89 -11.80 -4.18
CA VAL A 140 16.21 -11.94 -5.59
C VAL A 140 17.69 -12.35 -5.78
N PRO A 141 18.02 -13.16 -6.80
CA PRO A 141 17.16 -13.59 -7.91
C PRO A 141 16.34 -14.87 -7.64
N THR A 142 16.44 -15.45 -6.44
CA THR A 142 15.78 -16.74 -6.14
C THR A 142 14.26 -16.66 -6.11
N ALA A 143 13.70 -15.45 -6.01
CA ALA A 143 12.30 -15.16 -5.83
C ALA A 143 11.71 -15.81 -4.56
N ARG A 144 12.55 -16.01 -3.54
CA ARG A 144 12.11 -16.55 -2.25
C ARG A 144 11.37 -15.46 -1.47
N LYS A 145 10.08 -15.67 -1.21
CA LYS A 145 9.29 -14.79 -0.33
C LYS A 145 9.82 -14.85 1.11
N LEU A 146 10.25 -13.71 1.64
CA LEU A 146 10.77 -13.56 3.00
C LEU A 146 9.75 -12.95 3.97
N LEU A 147 8.87 -12.09 3.44
CA LEU A 147 7.83 -11.43 4.20
C LEU A 147 6.57 -11.33 3.35
N GLU A 148 5.44 -11.53 4.00
CA GLU A 148 4.12 -11.17 3.54
C GLU A 148 3.34 -10.72 4.77
N ALA A 149 2.93 -9.44 4.79
CA ALA A 149 2.20 -8.91 5.93
C ALA A 149 1.30 -7.76 5.51
N GLY A 150 0.08 -7.73 6.05
CA GLY A 150 -0.79 -6.57 5.96
C GLY A 150 -0.07 -5.32 6.47
N TYR A 151 -0.20 -4.22 5.76
CA TYR A 151 0.39 -2.94 6.14
C TYR A 151 -0.52 -1.79 5.73
N SER A 152 -0.26 -0.61 6.24
CA SER A 152 -0.96 0.61 5.82
C SER A 152 -0.05 1.82 5.89
N VAL A 153 -0.43 2.85 5.13
CA VAL A 153 0.25 4.14 5.11
C VAL A 153 -0.79 5.22 5.25
N GLN A 154 -0.64 6.09 6.26
CA GLN A 154 -1.53 7.23 6.46
C GLN A 154 -1.00 8.49 5.75
N GLY A 155 -1.88 9.47 5.53
CA GLY A 155 -1.47 10.79 5.02
C GLY A 155 -1.20 10.88 3.51
N GLY A 156 -1.77 9.98 2.70
CA GLY A 156 -1.69 10.05 1.23
C GLY A 156 -0.35 9.67 0.63
N CYS A 157 0.54 9.07 1.42
CA CYS A 157 1.83 8.58 0.94
C CYS A 157 1.65 7.23 0.23
N ASN A 158 2.09 7.14 -1.04
CA ASN A 158 2.09 5.90 -1.81
C ASN A 158 3.54 5.38 -1.96
N PRO A 159 3.91 4.26 -1.31
CA PRO A 159 5.25 3.69 -1.44
C PRO A 159 5.66 3.39 -2.88
N ALA A 160 4.73 2.90 -3.71
CA ALA A 160 4.99 2.57 -5.11
C ALA A 160 5.35 3.79 -5.97
N SER A 161 4.97 5.00 -5.55
CA SER A 161 5.37 6.25 -6.20
C SER A 161 6.67 6.83 -5.63
N GLY A 162 7.40 6.07 -4.82
CA GLY A 162 8.64 6.51 -4.17
C GLY A 162 8.45 7.39 -2.94
N CYS A 163 7.23 7.49 -2.39
CA CYS A 163 6.99 8.30 -1.20
C CYS A 163 7.75 7.77 0.03
N ARG A 164 8.35 8.69 0.80
CA ARG A 164 9.07 8.41 2.06
C ARG A 164 8.51 9.28 3.18
N SER A 165 8.19 8.66 4.31
CA SER A 165 7.68 9.35 5.50
C SER A 165 7.93 8.52 6.75
N GLU A 166 7.47 8.99 7.92
CA GLU A 166 7.51 8.17 9.13
C GLU A 166 6.61 6.92 9.08
N GLU A 167 5.68 6.88 8.12
CA GLU A 167 4.76 5.77 7.89
C GLU A 167 5.40 4.63 7.10
N PHE A 168 6.28 5.00 6.16
CA PHE A 168 6.99 4.09 5.29
C PHE A 168 8.33 4.72 4.88
N SER A 169 9.43 4.17 5.36
CA SER A 169 10.77 4.68 5.08
C SER A 169 11.73 3.55 4.75
N LEU A 170 12.48 3.74 3.67
CA LEU A 170 13.54 2.84 3.23
C LEU A 170 14.88 3.55 3.36
N ASP A 171 15.85 2.88 3.97
CA ASP A 171 17.24 3.34 4.05
C ASP A 171 18.21 2.16 3.86
N ASP A 172 19.51 2.40 4.04
CA ASP A 172 20.53 1.37 3.85
C ASP A 172 20.44 0.20 4.83
N LYS A 173 19.81 0.39 5.99
CA LYS A 173 19.69 -0.62 7.06
C LYS A 173 18.46 -1.50 6.84
N GLY A 174 17.37 -0.92 6.34
CA GLY A 174 16.14 -1.66 6.17
C GLY A 174 14.93 -0.83 5.75
N LEU A 175 13.77 -1.49 5.85
CA LEU A 175 12.47 -0.92 5.59
C LEU A 175 11.70 -0.79 6.92
N THR A 176 11.31 0.43 7.29
CA THR A 176 10.42 0.69 8.43
C THR A 176 9.00 0.96 7.91
N PHE A 177 8.01 0.29 8.49
CA PHE A 177 6.62 0.35 8.06
C PHE A 177 5.66 -0.02 9.21
N TRP A 178 4.38 0.30 9.08
CA TRP A 178 3.34 -0.16 10.01
C TRP A 178 2.79 -1.51 9.57
N ARG A 179 3.10 -2.55 10.35
CA ARG A 179 2.75 -3.94 10.05
C ARG A 179 1.53 -4.36 10.87
N GLN A 180 0.54 -4.97 10.25
CA GLN A 180 -0.55 -5.63 10.95
C GLN A 180 0.00 -6.77 11.82
N VAL A 181 -0.40 -6.79 13.09
CA VAL A 181 -0.06 -7.86 14.04
C VAL A 181 -1.23 -8.82 14.23
N ALA A 182 -0.96 -9.98 14.82
CA ALA A 182 -1.96 -11.03 15.01
C ALA A 182 -3.02 -10.71 16.08
N ASP A 183 -2.80 -9.68 16.90
CA ASP A 183 -3.72 -9.30 17.96
C ASP A 183 -5.09 -8.90 17.40
N THR A 184 -6.14 -9.51 17.95
CA THR A 184 -7.51 -9.19 17.56
C THR A 184 -7.91 -7.81 18.11
N PRO A 185 -8.38 -6.89 17.26
CA PRO A 185 -8.87 -5.60 17.71
C PRO A 185 -10.19 -5.76 18.44
N THR A 186 -10.33 -5.06 19.56
CA THR A 186 -11.51 -5.04 20.42
C THR A 186 -11.73 -3.61 20.92
N PRO A 187 -12.92 -3.28 21.46
CA PRO A 187 -13.14 -1.99 22.09
C PRO A 187 -12.15 -1.64 23.22
N LYS A 188 -11.51 -2.65 23.83
CA LYS A 188 -10.59 -2.47 24.95
C LYS A 188 -9.17 -2.12 24.52
N ASN A 189 -8.65 -2.77 23.48
CA ASN A 189 -7.27 -2.60 23.01
C ASN A 189 -7.16 -1.75 21.75
N CYS A 190 -8.30 -1.29 21.19
CA CYS A 190 -8.32 -0.56 19.93
C CYS A 190 -9.17 0.72 19.99
N PRO A 191 -8.53 1.88 20.27
CA PRO A 191 -9.22 3.16 20.22
C PRO A 191 -9.82 3.40 18.82
N GLY A 192 -11.11 3.74 18.78
CA GLY A 192 -11.84 3.93 17.52
C GLY A 192 -12.51 2.68 16.95
N TYR A 193 -12.36 1.51 17.59
CA TYR A 193 -12.94 0.22 17.13
C TYR A 193 -14.41 0.34 16.69
N ALA A 194 -15.28 0.89 17.52
CA ALA A 194 -16.71 1.02 17.19
C ALA A 194 -16.94 1.91 15.95
N GLY A 195 -16.11 2.92 15.74
CA GLY A 195 -16.11 3.75 14.54
C GLY A 195 -15.72 2.95 13.31
N PHE A 196 -14.60 2.21 13.38
CA PHE A 196 -14.12 1.36 12.29
C PHE A 196 -15.13 0.27 11.91
N MET A 197 -15.71 -0.43 12.88
CA MET A 197 -16.75 -1.43 12.63
C MET A 197 -18.00 -0.83 11.98
N LYS A 198 -18.34 0.43 12.29
CA LYS A 198 -19.47 1.12 11.66
C LYS A 198 -19.14 1.62 10.25
N SER A 199 -17.91 2.06 10.00
CA SER A 199 -17.52 2.68 8.72
C SER A 199 -17.09 1.65 7.67
N THR A 200 -16.29 0.67 8.06
CA THR A 200 -15.67 -0.29 7.14
C THR A 200 -15.97 -1.73 7.49
N GLY A 201 -16.54 -2.00 8.67
CA GLY A 201 -16.87 -3.35 9.10
C GLY A 201 -15.67 -4.15 9.63
N SER A 202 -14.47 -3.56 9.66
CA SER A 202 -13.25 -4.21 10.12
C SER A 202 -12.24 -3.21 10.70
N ALA A 203 -11.40 -3.71 11.61
CA ALA A 203 -10.30 -2.98 12.21
C ALA A 203 -9.04 -3.87 12.23
N ALA A 204 -7.87 -3.26 12.39
CA ALA A 204 -6.62 -3.98 12.66
C ALA A 204 -5.79 -3.22 13.71
N ILE A 205 -4.99 -3.98 14.44
CA ILE A 205 -3.89 -3.46 15.24
C ILE A 205 -2.63 -3.57 14.39
N GLU A 206 -1.87 -2.49 14.32
CA GLU A 206 -0.59 -2.43 13.65
C GLU A 206 0.52 -2.07 14.62
N GLU A 207 1.71 -2.59 14.35
CA GLU A 207 2.94 -2.24 15.04
C GLU A 207 3.95 -1.67 14.05
N ARG A 208 4.56 -0.53 14.40
CA ARG A 208 5.71 -0.02 13.66
C ARG A 208 6.83 -1.06 13.74
N SER A 209 7.26 -1.55 12.59
CA SER A 209 8.20 -2.65 12.46
C SER A 209 9.34 -2.25 11.53
N ILE A 210 10.49 -2.92 11.63
CA ILE A 210 11.61 -2.81 10.70
C ILE A 210 11.96 -4.17 10.12
N PHE A 211 11.99 -4.27 8.78
CA PHE A 211 12.66 -5.37 8.10
C PHE A 211 14.12 -5.01 7.91
N THR A 212 15.03 -5.75 8.54
CA THR A 212 16.48 -5.46 8.47
C THR A 212 17.11 -6.27 7.35
N PHE A 213 17.79 -5.60 6.41
CA PHE A 213 18.38 -6.27 5.24
C PHE A 213 19.47 -7.28 5.60
N ALA A 214 20.31 -6.94 6.58
CA ALA A 214 21.39 -7.83 7.02
C ALA A 214 20.85 -9.11 7.69
N ALA A 215 19.85 -8.97 8.55
CA ALA A 215 19.28 -10.10 9.30
C ALA A 215 18.22 -10.88 8.52
N ARG A 216 17.60 -10.25 7.51
CA ARG A 216 16.49 -10.79 6.70
C ARG A 216 15.26 -11.15 7.54
N THR A 217 15.02 -10.37 8.59
CA THR A 217 13.94 -10.59 9.56
C THR A 217 13.24 -9.29 9.87
N VAL A 218 11.99 -9.41 10.34
CA VAL A 218 11.20 -8.29 10.86
C VAL A 218 11.32 -8.24 12.38
N ALA A 219 11.51 -7.05 12.93
CA ALA A 219 11.42 -6.77 14.36
C ALA A 219 10.41 -5.66 14.64
N GLY A 220 9.64 -5.81 15.72
CA GLY A 220 8.76 -4.77 16.23
C GLY A 220 9.53 -3.64 16.90
N LEU A 221 9.04 -2.41 16.78
CA LEU A 221 9.60 -1.22 17.41
C LEU A 221 8.75 -0.74 18.60
N GLY A 222 7.75 -1.53 19.02
CA GLY A 222 6.96 -1.30 20.24
C GLY A 222 5.92 -0.17 20.15
N LYS A 223 5.80 0.52 18.99
CA LYS A 223 4.74 1.50 18.76
C LYS A 223 3.57 0.82 18.07
N THR A 224 2.39 0.89 18.68
CA THR A 224 1.17 0.31 18.10
C THR A 224 0.15 1.38 17.75
N ARG A 225 -0.74 1.05 16.82
CA ARG A 225 -1.90 1.86 16.46
C ARG A 225 -3.06 0.99 16.01
N CYS A 226 -4.23 1.60 15.95
CA CYS A 226 -5.38 1.02 15.29
C CYS A 226 -5.69 1.69 13.96
N THR A 227 -6.14 0.87 13.01
CA THR A 227 -6.59 1.34 11.69
C THR A 227 -7.89 0.64 11.30
N ALA A 228 -8.66 1.29 10.44
CA ALA A 228 -9.77 0.66 9.74
C ALA A 228 -9.23 -0.29 8.65
N ARG A 229 -9.99 -1.33 8.34
CA ARG A 229 -9.72 -2.32 7.27
C ARG A 229 -11.01 -2.63 6.49
N GLN A 230 -10.93 -3.20 5.29
CA GLN A 230 -12.07 -3.53 4.41
C GLN A 230 -11.97 -4.93 3.81
#